data_AF-A0A2V3JIZ4-F1
#
_entry.id   AF-A0A2V3JIZ4-F1
#
_cell.length_a   1.000
_cell.length_b   1.000
_cell.length_c   1.000
_cell.angle_alpha   90.00
_cell.angle_beta   90.00
_cell.angle_gamma   90.00
#
_symmetry.space_group_name_H-M   'P 1'
#
loop_
_entity.id
_entity.type
_entity.pdbx_description
1 polymer ?
#
loop_
_entity_poly.entity_id
_entity_poly.type
_entity_poly.pdbx_seq_one_letter_code
_entity_poly.pdbx_strand_id
1 'polypeptide(L)'
;MGGVDFDRLFFGRHLVFVEGKTEMDLLKIMGCPEKIIMDCGGKTNMPTEIKVLMPPCMDNDPRMLILRDKDGGENNVSIIQSFEHHINNLLKESETPRQTFQQHRDFENLYTMDVPDANFRAALHIAAPPSIEDLYGKQFVSETIDGYILALAMNGNVLKEFAKRAKITSNDINPEDALRWAVCKGVPGVADKAEITFDQTKDYLGVYMAMSKFLTVKRSENEDVFSGIVINMAKKHARDKFQETFRSVSTALKFIEIGPKMEDRDESTEKRLESRLSLSDRP
;
A
#
# COMPACT_ATOMS: atom_id res chain seq x y z
N MET A 1 -7.52 15.69 -23.72
CA MET A 1 -7.55 14.33 -24.29
C MET A 1 -6.11 13.87 -24.42
N GLY A 2 -5.59 13.22 -23.38
CA GLY A 2 -4.26 12.61 -23.41
C GLY A 2 -4.32 11.34 -24.24
N GLY A 3 -3.37 11.18 -25.17
CA GLY A 3 -3.29 9.98 -26.00
C GLY A 3 -3.10 8.75 -25.13
N VAL A 4 -3.96 7.76 -25.32
CA VAL A 4 -3.77 6.42 -24.76
C VAL A 4 -2.50 5.88 -25.41
N ASP A 5 -1.49 5.59 -24.60
CA ASP A 5 -0.24 5.00 -25.05
C ASP A 5 -0.51 3.55 -25.48
N PHE A 6 -0.70 3.35 -26.78
CA PHE A 6 -1.05 2.06 -27.36
C PHE A 6 0.02 0.99 -27.16
N ASP A 7 1.25 1.38 -26.79
CA ASP A 7 2.26 0.41 -26.39
C ASP A 7 1.92 -0.27 -25.07
N ARG A 8 0.99 0.25 -24.24
CA ARG A 8 0.47 -0.46 -23.04
C ARG A 8 -0.64 -1.47 -23.35
N LEU A 9 -1.27 -1.41 -24.53
CA LEU A 9 -2.45 -2.22 -24.88
C LEU A 9 -2.14 -3.71 -25.13
N PHE A 10 -0.86 -4.12 -25.13
CA PHE A 10 -0.44 -5.51 -25.29
C PHE A 10 0.13 -6.15 -24.00
N PHE A 11 0.05 -5.48 -22.85
CA PHE A 11 0.80 -5.89 -21.67
C PHE A 11 0.00 -6.75 -20.68
N GLY A 12 -0.04 -8.05 -20.99
CA GLY A 12 0.20 -9.10 -20.01
C GLY A 12 -1.04 -9.73 -19.38
N ARG A 13 -0.89 -11.02 -19.04
CA ARG A 13 -1.86 -11.81 -18.26
C ARG A 13 -2.17 -11.22 -16.89
N HIS A 14 -1.49 -10.16 -16.45
CA HIS A 14 -1.51 -9.67 -15.08
C HIS A 14 -1.67 -8.16 -15.04
N LEU A 15 -2.69 -7.66 -14.36
CA LEU A 15 -2.89 -6.24 -14.09
C LEU A 15 -3.16 -6.02 -12.60
N VAL A 16 -2.59 -4.95 -12.04
CA VAL A 16 -2.80 -4.54 -10.64
C VAL A 16 -3.31 -3.11 -10.63
N PHE A 17 -4.57 -2.93 -10.25
CA PHE A 17 -5.24 -1.65 -10.17
C PHE A 17 -5.10 -1.09 -8.75
N VAL A 18 -4.60 0.14 -8.66
CA VAL A 18 -4.43 0.86 -7.40
C VAL A 18 -5.03 2.25 -7.49
N GLU A 19 -5.30 2.88 -6.35
CA GLU A 19 -5.90 4.21 -6.32
C GLU A 19 -4.90 5.34 -6.54
N GLY A 20 -3.65 5.16 -6.10
CA GLY A 20 -2.67 6.21 -6.21
C GLY A 20 -1.22 5.74 -6.07
N LYS A 21 -0.36 6.73 -5.84
CA LYS A 21 1.09 6.55 -5.82
C LYS A 21 1.59 5.73 -4.62
N THR A 22 0.94 5.84 -3.46
CA THR A 22 1.37 5.14 -2.24
C THR A 22 1.32 3.61 -2.43
N GLU A 23 0.22 3.11 -2.99
CA GLU A 23 0.01 1.70 -3.31
C GLU A 23 1.03 1.22 -4.36
N MET A 24 1.27 2.05 -5.38
CA MET A 24 2.24 1.75 -6.43
C MET A 24 3.66 1.59 -5.85
N ASP A 25 4.09 2.52 -5.01
CA ASP A 25 5.41 2.46 -4.37
C ASP A 25 5.54 1.25 -3.44
N LEU A 26 4.49 0.93 -2.68
CA LEU A 26 4.41 -0.29 -1.87
C LEU A 26 4.61 -1.54 -2.73
N LEU A 27 3.84 -1.68 -3.81
CA LEU A 27 3.87 -2.84 -4.67
C LEU A 27 5.23 -3.02 -5.35
N LYS A 28 5.86 -1.93 -5.80
CA LYS A 28 7.23 -1.95 -6.33
C LYS A 28 8.22 -2.49 -5.30
N ILE A 29 8.14 -2.03 -4.05
CA ILE A 29 9.01 -2.51 -2.96
C ILE A 29 8.72 -3.98 -2.62
N MET A 30 7.48 -4.44 -2.78
CA MET A 30 7.09 -5.85 -2.65
C MET A 30 7.55 -6.72 -3.83
N GLY A 31 8.12 -6.13 -4.88
CA GLY A 31 8.65 -6.84 -6.06
C GLY A 31 7.65 -6.99 -7.21
N CYS A 32 6.53 -6.26 -7.18
CA CYS A 32 5.60 -6.21 -8.30
C CYS A 32 6.21 -5.40 -9.46
N PRO A 33 6.25 -5.94 -10.70
CA PRO A 33 6.75 -5.20 -11.85
C PRO A 33 5.95 -3.92 -12.12
N GLU A 34 6.62 -2.77 -12.29
CA GLU A 34 5.95 -1.49 -12.52
C GLU A 34 5.00 -1.49 -13.72
N LYS A 35 5.37 -2.20 -14.80
CA LYS A 35 4.59 -2.26 -16.05
C LYS A 35 3.18 -2.85 -15.91
N ILE A 36 2.90 -3.57 -14.82
CA ILE A 36 1.59 -4.17 -14.57
C ILE A 36 0.78 -3.42 -13.51
N ILE A 37 1.32 -2.37 -12.91
CA ILE A 37 0.63 -1.55 -11.90
C ILE A 37 -0.02 -0.36 -12.59
N MET A 38 -1.32 -0.20 -12.38
CA MET A 38 -2.15 0.84 -12.97
C MET A 38 -2.66 1.77 -11.86
N ASP A 39 -2.10 2.97 -11.82
CA ASP A 39 -2.62 4.07 -11.00
C ASP A 39 -3.90 4.61 -11.65
N CYS A 40 -5.03 4.41 -10.97
CA CYS A 40 -6.34 4.84 -11.47
C CYS A 40 -6.62 6.33 -11.19
N GLY A 41 -5.80 7.03 -10.40
CA GLY A 41 -6.06 8.41 -9.99
C GLY A 41 -7.32 8.54 -9.11
N GLY A 42 -7.57 7.52 -8.27
CA GLY A 42 -8.67 7.46 -7.32
C GLY A 42 -9.76 6.43 -7.63
N LYS A 43 -10.54 6.08 -6.60
CA LYS A 43 -11.59 5.04 -6.64
C LYS A 43 -12.63 5.17 -7.76
N THR A 44 -13.03 6.39 -8.13
CA THR A 44 -14.11 6.63 -9.10
C THR A 44 -13.71 6.24 -10.51
N ASN A 45 -12.42 6.25 -10.80
CA ASN A 45 -11.89 5.94 -12.13
C ASN A 45 -11.56 4.46 -12.28
N MET A 46 -11.36 3.73 -11.19
CA MET A 46 -10.92 2.34 -11.20
C MET A 46 -11.84 1.41 -12.04
N PRO A 47 -13.18 1.47 -11.94
CA PRO A 47 -14.04 0.69 -12.82
C PRO A 47 -13.89 1.02 -14.31
N THR A 48 -13.63 2.29 -14.62
CA THR A 48 -13.41 2.76 -16.00
C THR A 48 -12.10 2.22 -16.54
N GLU A 49 -11.01 2.33 -15.77
CA GLU A 49 -9.69 1.80 -16.13
C GLU A 49 -9.72 0.28 -16.32
N ILE A 50 -10.39 -0.45 -15.42
CA ILE A 50 -10.59 -1.89 -15.57
C ILE A 50 -11.27 -2.20 -16.91
N LYS A 51 -12.35 -1.49 -17.25
CA LYS A 51 -13.07 -1.72 -18.51
C LYS A 51 -12.21 -1.42 -19.76
N VAL A 52 -11.36 -0.41 -19.69
CA VAL A 52 -10.49 0.00 -20.80
C VAL A 52 -9.34 -0.99 -20.99
N LEU A 53 -8.70 -1.42 -19.91
CA LEU A 53 -7.48 -2.24 -19.93
C LEU A 53 -7.75 -3.75 -19.95
N MET A 54 -8.96 -4.17 -19.57
CA MET A 54 -9.41 -5.56 -19.61
C MET A 54 -10.57 -5.70 -20.60
N PRO A 55 -10.31 -5.61 -21.92
CA PRO A 55 -11.36 -5.76 -22.91
C PRO A 55 -11.98 -7.17 -22.79
N PRO A 56 -13.27 -7.31 -23.17
CA PRO A 56 -14.03 -8.53 -22.95
C PRO A 56 -13.53 -9.76 -23.75
N CYS A 57 -12.62 -9.57 -24.71
CA CYS A 57 -11.96 -10.67 -25.42
C CYS A 57 -10.70 -11.12 -24.65
N MET A 58 -10.87 -12.16 -23.83
CA MET A 58 -9.92 -12.61 -22.80
C MET A 58 -8.98 -13.75 -23.25
N ASP A 59 -8.40 -13.66 -24.45
CA ASP A 59 -7.54 -14.73 -25.02
C ASP A 59 -6.19 -14.95 -24.30
N ASN A 60 -5.95 -14.29 -23.16
CA ASN A 60 -4.64 -14.20 -22.49
C ASN A 60 -4.61 -14.66 -21.02
N ASP A 61 -5.56 -15.46 -20.55
CA ASP A 61 -5.63 -15.90 -19.14
C ASP A 61 -5.54 -14.72 -18.14
N PRO A 62 -6.46 -13.74 -18.21
CA PRO A 62 -6.38 -12.54 -17.41
C PRO A 62 -6.42 -12.78 -15.90
N ARG A 63 -5.48 -12.15 -15.21
CA ARG A 63 -5.31 -12.11 -13.77
C ARG A 63 -5.33 -10.65 -13.33
N MET A 64 -6.21 -10.30 -12.39
CA MET A 64 -6.29 -8.94 -11.87
C MET A 64 -6.23 -8.86 -10.35
N LEU A 65 -5.49 -7.89 -9.83
CA LEU A 65 -5.56 -7.49 -8.42
C LEU A 65 -6.12 -6.08 -8.36
N ILE A 66 -7.08 -5.87 -7.47
CA ILE A 66 -7.67 -4.58 -7.17
C ILE A 66 -7.31 -4.27 -5.71
N LEU A 67 -6.52 -3.23 -5.48
CA LEU A 67 -6.27 -2.69 -4.14
C LEU A 67 -7.17 -1.47 -3.93
N ARG A 68 -8.03 -1.54 -2.91
CA ARG A 68 -9.06 -0.54 -2.66
C ARG A 68 -9.05 -0.10 -1.21
N ASP A 69 -8.88 1.19 -0.98
CA ASP A 69 -9.14 1.83 0.32
C ASP A 69 -10.64 1.76 0.64
N LYS A 70 -10.99 1.94 1.92
CA LYS A 70 -12.38 1.99 2.36
C LYS A 70 -12.63 3.30 3.08
N ASP A 71 -13.49 4.12 2.49
CA ASP A 71 -13.80 5.44 3.02
C ASP A 71 -14.86 5.37 4.13
N GLY A 72 -14.93 6.45 4.92
CA GLY A 72 -15.93 6.59 5.98
C GLY A 72 -17.35 6.38 5.47
N GLY A 73 -18.06 5.46 6.11
CA GLY A 73 -19.44 5.09 5.77
C GLY A 73 -19.57 4.04 4.66
N GLU A 74 -18.48 3.62 4.01
CA GLU A 74 -18.52 2.50 3.07
C GLU A 74 -18.60 1.15 3.81
N ASN A 75 -19.31 0.20 3.21
CA ASN A 75 -19.36 -1.17 3.71
C ASN A 75 -18.75 -2.13 2.69
N ASN A 76 -18.08 -3.18 3.16
CA ASN A 76 -17.38 -4.13 2.29
C ASN A 76 -18.32 -4.77 1.27
N VAL A 77 -19.57 -5.07 1.66
CA VAL A 77 -20.57 -5.71 0.78
C VAL A 77 -20.83 -4.87 -0.48
N SER A 78 -21.01 -3.56 -0.33
CA SER A 78 -21.24 -2.64 -1.44
C SER A 78 -20.03 -2.52 -2.36
N ILE A 79 -18.82 -2.50 -1.79
CA ILE A 79 -17.57 -2.46 -2.56
C ILE A 79 -17.44 -3.75 -3.38
N ILE A 80 -17.62 -4.91 -2.74
CA ILE A 80 -17.57 -6.22 -3.38
C ILE A 80 -18.60 -6.30 -4.51
N GLN A 81 -19.87 -6.01 -4.24
CA GLN A 81 -20.95 -6.06 -5.23
C GLN A 81 -20.72 -5.12 -6.42
N SER A 82 -20.13 -3.94 -6.18
CA SER A 82 -19.76 -3.02 -7.25
C SER A 82 -18.73 -3.65 -8.19
N PHE A 83 -17.64 -4.20 -7.66
CA PHE A 83 -16.64 -4.88 -8.50
C PHE A 83 -17.14 -6.17 -9.13
N GLU A 84 -17.98 -6.95 -8.45
CA GLU A 84 -18.66 -8.10 -9.06
C GLU A 84 -19.47 -7.67 -10.27
N HIS A 85 -20.25 -6.59 -10.16
CA HIS A 85 -21.04 -6.08 -11.28
C HIS A 85 -20.14 -5.70 -12.46
N HIS A 86 -19.04 -4.99 -12.22
CA HIS A 86 -18.10 -4.61 -13.27
C HIS A 86 -17.44 -5.82 -13.94
N ILE A 87 -16.93 -6.78 -13.16
CA ILE A 87 -16.27 -7.98 -13.69
C ILE A 87 -17.26 -8.87 -14.45
N ASN A 88 -18.48 -9.08 -13.94
CA ASN A 88 -19.50 -9.85 -14.65
C ASN A 88 -19.90 -9.20 -15.98
N ASN A 89 -19.86 -7.87 -16.08
CA ASN A 89 -20.08 -7.20 -17.37
C ASN A 89 -18.94 -7.47 -18.36
N LEU A 90 -17.69 -7.64 -17.90
CA LEU A 90 -16.55 -8.03 -18.75
C LEU A 90 -16.67 -9.48 -19.22
N LEU A 91 -17.07 -10.38 -18.32
CA LEU A 91 -17.22 -11.80 -18.60
C LEU A 91 -18.47 -12.15 -19.42
N LYS A 92 -19.35 -11.17 -19.68
CA LYS A 92 -20.63 -11.39 -20.37
C LYS A 92 -20.44 -11.95 -21.78
N GLU A 93 -19.37 -11.55 -22.48
CA GLU A 93 -19.06 -12.03 -23.83
C GLU A 93 -18.53 -13.47 -23.84
N SER A 94 -18.05 -13.97 -22.70
CA SER A 94 -17.56 -15.34 -22.53
C SER A 94 -18.68 -16.36 -22.22
N GLU A 95 -19.94 -15.93 -22.19
CA GLU A 95 -21.13 -16.75 -21.81
C GLU A 95 -21.03 -17.42 -20.43
N THR A 96 -20.10 -16.95 -19.59
CA THR A 96 -19.86 -17.49 -18.26
C THR A 96 -21.04 -17.17 -17.33
N PRO A 97 -21.47 -18.13 -16.49
CA PRO A 97 -22.42 -17.84 -15.41
C PRO A 97 -21.94 -16.69 -14.52
N ARG A 98 -22.88 -15.99 -13.88
CA ARG A 98 -22.55 -14.90 -12.97
C ARG A 98 -21.61 -15.39 -11.86
N GLN A 99 -20.49 -14.72 -11.71
CA GLN A 99 -19.45 -15.01 -10.73
C GLN A 99 -19.57 -14.09 -9.52
N THR A 100 -19.18 -14.60 -8.35
CA THR A 100 -19.14 -13.84 -7.11
C THR A 100 -17.78 -13.98 -6.46
N PHE A 101 -17.40 -12.94 -5.72
CA PHE A 101 -16.18 -12.96 -4.93
C PHE A 101 -16.37 -13.87 -3.71
N GLN A 102 -15.39 -14.73 -3.47
CA GLN A 102 -15.31 -15.56 -2.27
C GLN A 102 -14.31 -14.95 -1.30
N GLN A 103 -14.71 -14.78 -0.04
CA GLN A 103 -13.79 -14.29 0.99
C GLN A 103 -12.67 -15.31 1.23
N HIS A 104 -11.44 -14.84 1.34
CA HIS A 104 -10.31 -15.68 1.64
C HIS A 104 -10.37 -16.19 3.09
N ARG A 105 -10.15 -17.48 3.29
CA ARG A 105 -10.31 -18.15 4.60
C ARG A 105 -9.49 -17.53 5.75
N ASP A 106 -8.31 -17.01 5.44
CA ASP A 106 -7.35 -16.49 6.42
C ASP A 106 -7.35 -14.96 6.53
N PHE A 107 -8.08 -14.25 5.65
CA PHE A 107 -8.03 -12.79 5.55
C PHE A 107 -9.40 -12.22 5.25
N GLU A 108 -10.00 -11.55 6.24
CA GLU A 108 -11.36 -11.02 6.10
C GLU A 108 -11.47 -9.93 5.03
N ASN A 109 -10.35 -9.29 4.70
CA ASN A 109 -10.25 -8.15 3.82
C ASN A 109 -9.77 -8.51 2.40
N LEU A 110 -9.64 -9.81 2.09
CA LEU A 110 -9.26 -10.33 0.78
C LEU A 110 -10.38 -11.19 0.21
N TYR A 111 -10.73 -10.92 -1.03
CA TYR A 111 -11.76 -11.65 -1.76
C TYR A 111 -11.21 -12.10 -3.11
N THR A 112 -11.55 -13.31 -3.53
CA THR A 112 -11.02 -13.96 -4.74
C THR A 112 -12.12 -14.50 -5.61
N MET A 113 -11.94 -14.40 -6.93
CA MET A 113 -12.83 -14.93 -7.95
C MET A 113 -11.96 -15.72 -8.93
N ASP A 114 -12.19 -17.02 -9.04
CA ASP A 114 -11.53 -17.91 -10.00
C ASP A 114 -12.59 -18.45 -10.94
N VAL A 115 -12.37 -18.25 -12.24
CA VAL A 115 -13.35 -18.55 -13.29
C VAL A 115 -12.66 -19.41 -14.34
N PRO A 116 -12.57 -20.74 -14.09
CA PRO A 116 -11.78 -21.64 -14.93
C PRO A 116 -12.24 -21.65 -16.39
N ASP A 117 -13.55 -21.63 -16.63
CA ASP A 117 -14.13 -21.68 -17.98
C ASP A 117 -13.75 -20.47 -18.84
N ALA A 118 -13.44 -19.33 -18.20
CA ALA A 118 -13.00 -18.11 -18.86
C ALA A 118 -11.48 -17.87 -18.73
N ASN A 119 -10.72 -18.79 -18.12
CA ASN A 119 -9.33 -18.58 -17.72
C ASN A 119 -9.13 -17.21 -17.05
N PHE A 120 -10.00 -16.86 -16.10
CA PHE A 120 -9.98 -15.53 -15.47
C PHE A 120 -9.80 -15.67 -13.97
N ARG A 121 -8.94 -14.83 -13.38
CA ARG A 121 -8.87 -14.66 -11.92
C ARG A 121 -8.86 -13.19 -11.52
N ALA A 122 -9.58 -12.89 -10.45
CA ALA A 122 -9.53 -11.60 -9.80
C ALA A 122 -9.32 -11.74 -8.30
N ALA A 123 -8.49 -10.87 -7.74
CA ALA A 123 -8.40 -10.64 -6.30
C ALA A 123 -8.82 -9.18 -6.01
N LEU A 124 -9.70 -9.02 -5.04
CA LEU A 124 -10.08 -7.74 -4.46
C LEU A 124 -9.56 -7.69 -3.03
N HIS A 125 -8.62 -6.78 -2.78
CA HIS A 125 -8.14 -6.46 -1.44
C HIS A 125 -8.74 -5.13 -1.02
N ILE A 126 -9.49 -5.15 0.07
CA ILE A 126 -10.00 -3.95 0.73
C ILE A 126 -9.06 -3.64 1.89
N ALA A 127 -8.59 -2.42 2.01
CA ALA A 127 -7.70 -2.04 3.09
C ALA A 127 -8.34 -2.29 4.47
N ALA A 128 -7.61 -3.01 5.33
CA ALA A 128 -7.95 -3.28 6.72
C ALA A 128 -6.65 -3.32 7.53
N PRO A 129 -6.07 -2.14 7.82
CA PRO A 129 -4.77 -2.05 8.47
C PRO A 129 -4.80 -2.67 9.88
N PRO A 130 -3.70 -3.28 10.34
CA PRO A 130 -3.67 -3.85 11.68
C PRO A 130 -3.78 -2.75 12.75
N SER A 131 -4.43 -3.07 13.87
CA SER A 131 -4.53 -2.17 15.01
C SER A 131 -3.16 -1.74 15.53
N ILE A 132 -3.04 -0.47 15.91
CA ILE A 132 -1.85 0.12 16.50
C ILE A 132 -2.09 0.22 18.01
N GLU A 133 -1.28 -0.45 18.82
CA GLU A 133 -1.44 -0.54 20.27
C GLU A 133 -1.55 0.85 20.94
N ASP A 134 -0.68 1.79 20.56
CA ASP A 134 -0.66 3.15 21.11
C ASP A 134 -1.86 4.02 20.67
N LEU A 135 -2.61 3.56 19.67
CA LEU A 135 -3.84 4.19 19.17
C LEU A 135 -5.04 3.27 19.38
N TYR A 136 -4.97 2.33 20.32
CA TYR A 136 -6.06 1.41 20.61
C TYR A 136 -7.34 2.17 20.99
N GLY A 137 -8.45 1.83 20.33
CA GLY A 137 -9.74 2.52 20.48
C GLY A 137 -9.91 3.73 19.57
N LYS A 138 -8.86 4.18 18.86
CA LYS A 138 -9.01 5.17 17.79
C LYS A 138 -9.63 4.48 16.57
N GLN A 139 -10.77 5.00 16.12
CA GLN A 139 -11.36 4.63 14.84
C GLN A 139 -11.03 5.72 13.83
N PHE A 140 -10.19 5.38 12.85
CA PHE A 140 -9.96 6.26 11.71
C PHE A 140 -11.20 6.27 10.82
N VAL A 141 -11.47 7.42 10.19
CA VAL A 141 -12.62 7.58 9.29
C VAL A 141 -12.52 6.62 8.10
N SER A 142 -11.31 6.41 7.58
CA SER A 142 -11.04 5.53 6.45
C SER A 142 -10.02 4.46 6.81
N GLU A 143 -10.16 3.27 6.23
CA GLU A 143 -9.16 2.21 6.24
C GLU A 143 -8.38 2.30 4.92
N THR A 144 -7.08 2.57 4.99
CA THR A 144 -6.26 2.85 3.80
C THR A 144 -4.92 2.12 3.83
N ILE A 145 -4.22 2.04 2.70
CA ILE A 145 -2.83 1.57 2.67
C ILE A 145 -1.90 2.42 3.54
N ASP A 146 -2.13 3.73 3.64
CA ASP A 146 -1.42 4.58 4.60
C ASP A 146 -1.58 4.04 6.05
N GLY A 147 -2.72 3.43 6.38
CA GLY A 147 -2.96 2.74 7.65
C GLY A 147 -1.95 1.63 7.94
N TYR A 148 -1.65 0.82 6.93
CA TYR A 148 -0.65 -0.24 7.03
C TYR A 148 0.75 0.36 7.22
N ILE A 149 1.04 1.45 6.52
CA ILE A 149 2.32 2.15 6.61
C ILE A 149 2.50 2.76 7.99
N LEU A 150 1.47 3.38 8.57
CA LEU A 150 1.52 3.89 9.94
C LEU A 150 1.75 2.77 10.95
N ALA A 151 1.08 1.62 10.79
CA ALA A 151 1.30 0.46 11.65
C ALA A 151 2.74 -0.05 11.59
N LEU A 152 3.38 -0.01 10.41
CA LEU A 152 4.82 -0.28 10.28
C LEU A 152 5.69 0.81 10.89
N ALA A 153 5.34 2.07 10.69
CA ALA A 153 6.07 3.22 11.23
C ALA A 153 6.14 3.15 12.77
N MET A 154 5.09 2.63 13.40
CA MET A 154 4.98 2.42 14.86
C MET A 154 5.70 1.18 15.38
N ASN A 155 6.30 0.35 14.51
CA ASN A 155 7.12 -0.76 14.98
C ASN A 155 8.38 -0.25 15.68
N GLY A 156 8.76 -0.86 16.81
CA GLY A 156 9.90 -0.45 17.62
C GLY A 156 11.21 -0.33 16.83
N ASN A 157 11.53 -1.29 15.97
CA ASN A 157 12.76 -1.24 15.17
C ASN A 157 12.75 -0.11 14.14
N VAL A 158 11.57 0.21 13.58
CA VAL A 158 11.41 1.32 12.62
C VAL A 158 11.54 2.66 13.36
N LEU A 159 10.83 2.81 14.49
CA LEU A 159 10.91 3.99 15.37
C LEU A 159 12.36 4.26 15.80
N LYS A 160 13.10 3.22 16.20
CA LYS A 160 14.50 3.32 16.60
C LYS A 160 15.38 3.93 15.52
N GLU A 161 15.25 3.45 14.29
CA GLU A 161 16.03 3.96 13.16
C GLU A 161 15.66 5.40 12.80
N PHE A 162 14.37 5.74 12.83
CA PHE A 162 13.94 7.13 12.61
C PHE A 162 14.39 8.06 13.75
N ALA A 163 14.29 7.65 15.01
CA ALA A 163 14.75 8.43 16.16
C ALA A 163 16.26 8.69 16.12
N LYS A 164 17.05 7.66 15.76
CA LYS A 164 18.49 7.78 15.53
C LYS A 164 18.81 8.79 14.43
N ARG A 165 18.14 8.70 13.27
CA ARG A 165 18.33 9.63 12.15
C ARG A 165 17.93 11.06 12.47
N ALA A 166 16.85 11.23 13.24
CA ALA A 166 16.39 12.52 13.72
C ALA A 166 17.26 13.11 14.85
N LYS A 167 18.26 12.35 15.32
CA LYS A 167 19.13 12.67 16.46
C LYS A 167 18.31 13.02 17.70
N ILE A 168 17.24 12.25 17.95
CA ILE A 168 16.44 12.41 19.16
C ILE A 168 17.29 11.92 20.32
N THR A 169 17.63 12.86 21.20
CA THR A 169 18.34 12.59 22.45
C THR A 169 17.40 12.93 23.59
N SER A 170 17.19 11.99 24.50
CA SER A 170 16.50 12.25 25.76
C SER A 170 17.28 11.58 26.88
N ASN A 171 17.38 12.26 28.02
CA ASN A 171 18.08 11.75 29.20
C ASN A 171 17.18 10.81 30.02
N ASP A 172 15.86 10.93 29.86
CA ASP A 172 14.89 10.30 30.77
C ASP A 172 14.02 9.22 30.09
N ILE A 173 13.99 9.18 28.75
CA ILE A 173 13.19 8.21 27.99
C ILE A 173 13.97 7.72 26.76
N ASN A 174 13.71 6.48 26.32
CA ASN A 174 14.32 5.99 25.10
C ASN A 174 13.90 6.86 23.89
N PRO A 175 14.80 7.15 22.94
CA PRO A 175 14.47 7.98 21.77
C PRO A 175 13.28 7.50 20.94
N GLU A 176 13.10 6.18 20.81
CA GLU A 176 11.96 5.58 20.10
C GLU A 176 10.63 5.79 20.83
N ASP A 177 10.63 5.73 22.17
CA ASP A 177 9.46 6.01 23.01
C ASP A 177 9.10 7.49 22.98
N ALA A 178 10.11 8.37 22.94
CA ALA A 178 9.91 9.81 22.76
C ALA A 178 9.21 10.13 21.43
N LEU A 179 9.67 9.52 20.34
CA LEU A 179 9.07 9.68 19.02
C LEU A 179 7.64 9.13 18.99
N ARG A 180 7.44 7.91 19.48
CA ARG A 180 6.12 7.27 19.59
C ARG A 180 5.14 8.14 20.38
N TRP A 181 5.55 8.63 21.55
CA TRP A 181 4.73 9.51 22.37
C TRP A 181 4.37 10.79 21.63
N ALA A 182 5.34 11.45 20.99
CA ALA A 182 5.09 12.68 20.24
C ALA A 182 4.05 12.48 19.12
N VAL A 183 4.13 11.36 18.40
CA VAL A 183 3.23 11.02 17.29
C VAL A 183 1.84 10.64 17.76
N CYS A 184 1.72 9.79 18.77
CA CYS A 184 0.43 9.23 19.16
C CYS A 184 -0.33 10.07 20.19
N LYS A 185 0.39 10.83 21.04
CA LYS A 185 -0.20 11.49 22.22
C LYS A 185 0.17 12.97 22.31
N GLY A 186 1.45 13.31 22.13
CA GLY A 186 1.97 14.66 22.33
C GLY A 186 1.34 15.68 21.39
N VAL A 187 1.60 15.56 20.09
CA VAL A 187 1.06 16.50 19.09
C VAL A 187 -0.46 16.37 18.96
N PRO A 188 -1.06 15.17 18.83
CA PRO A 188 -2.52 15.04 18.78
C PRO A 188 -3.21 15.62 20.01
N GLY A 189 -2.64 15.46 21.22
CA GLY A 189 -3.22 16.00 22.45
C GLY A 189 -3.13 17.53 22.56
N VAL A 190 -2.19 18.18 21.86
CA VAL A 190 -2.16 19.64 21.73
C VAL A 190 -3.19 20.10 20.72
N ALA A 191 -3.32 19.40 19.59
CA ALA A 191 -4.31 19.69 18.56
C ALA A 191 -5.75 19.56 19.08
N ASP A 192 -6.04 18.51 19.86
CA ASP A 192 -7.34 18.25 20.47
C ASP A 192 -7.79 19.39 21.41
N LYS A 193 -6.87 19.95 22.20
CA LYS A 193 -7.14 21.14 23.05
C LYS A 193 -7.49 22.38 22.25
N ALA A 194 -7.10 22.42 20.97
CA ALA A 194 -7.42 23.48 20.03
C ALA A 194 -8.59 23.11 19.10
N GLU A 195 -9.34 22.04 19.43
CA GLU A 195 -10.48 21.54 18.66
C GLU A 195 -10.11 21.09 17.23
N ILE A 196 -8.85 20.69 17.02
CA ILE A 196 -8.36 20.13 15.75
C ILE A 196 -8.40 18.60 15.86
N THR A 197 -9.32 17.99 15.11
CA THR A 197 -9.49 16.54 15.07
C THR A 197 -8.40 15.85 14.27
N PHE A 198 -7.84 14.79 14.85
CA PHE A 198 -6.93 13.86 14.19
C PHE A 198 -7.68 12.53 13.97
N ASP A 199 -8.42 12.38 12.87
CA ASP A 199 -9.25 11.20 12.60
C ASP A 199 -8.87 10.47 11.30
N GLN A 200 -7.80 10.93 10.63
CA GLN A 200 -7.21 10.26 9.48
C GLN A 200 -5.82 9.73 9.82
N THR A 201 -5.47 8.58 9.25
CA THR A 201 -4.11 8.03 9.35
C THR A 201 -3.06 9.00 8.82
N LYS A 202 -3.39 9.75 7.77
CA LYS A 202 -2.50 10.74 7.15
C LYS A 202 -2.09 11.84 8.13
N ASP A 203 -2.93 12.21 9.08
CA ASP A 203 -2.60 13.22 10.09
C ASP A 203 -1.44 12.73 10.98
N TYR A 204 -1.52 11.47 11.43
CA TYR A 204 -0.49 10.84 12.25
C TYR A 204 0.80 10.59 11.47
N LEU A 205 0.71 10.20 10.20
CA LEU A 205 1.88 10.11 9.32
C LEU A 205 2.53 11.48 9.11
N GLY A 206 1.74 12.55 8.98
CA GLY A 206 2.22 13.93 8.91
C GLY A 206 2.99 14.33 10.16
N VAL A 207 2.47 14.00 11.34
CA VAL A 207 3.18 14.22 12.62
C VAL A 207 4.46 13.41 12.69
N TYR A 208 4.43 12.13 12.30
CA TYR A 208 5.63 11.31 12.26
C TYR A 208 6.71 11.93 11.38
N MET A 209 6.33 12.32 10.16
CA MET A 209 7.22 12.96 9.20
C MET A 209 7.85 14.23 9.80
N ALA A 210 7.06 15.05 10.49
CA ALA A 210 7.55 16.25 11.16
C ALA A 210 8.50 15.94 12.33
N MET A 211 8.11 15.02 13.23
CA MET A 211 8.88 14.69 14.44
C MET A 211 10.18 13.95 14.14
N SER A 212 10.20 13.18 13.05
CA SER A 212 11.42 12.55 12.53
C SER A 212 12.31 13.51 11.74
N LYS A 213 11.98 14.81 11.68
CA LYS A 213 12.72 15.85 10.94
C LYS A 213 12.93 15.48 9.47
N PHE A 214 11.99 14.74 8.89
CA PHE A 214 12.18 14.15 7.58
C PHE A 214 12.39 15.20 6.49
N LEU A 215 11.52 16.23 6.46
CA LEU A 215 11.56 17.31 5.47
C LEU A 215 12.80 18.22 5.57
N THR A 216 13.45 18.28 6.73
CA THR A 216 14.63 19.14 6.94
C THR A 216 15.94 18.39 6.74
N VAL A 217 15.92 17.05 6.79
CA VAL A 217 17.12 16.19 6.62
C VAL A 217 17.21 15.60 5.20
N LYS A 218 16.10 15.42 4.49
CA LYS A 218 16.06 14.88 3.12
C LYS A 218 15.29 15.77 2.16
N ARG A 219 15.94 16.82 1.65
CA ARG A 219 15.52 17.50 0.41
C ARG A 219 16.43 17.03 -0.72
N SER A 220 15.96 16.11 -1.54
CA SER A 220 16.59 15.85 -2.83
C SER A 220 15.47 15.67 -3.86
N GLU A 221 15.50 16.46 -4.93
CA GLU A 221 14.45 16.67 -5.95
C GLU A 221 13.90 15.41 -6.65
N ASN A 222 14.42 14.22 -6.34
CA ASN A 222 13.89 12.91 -6.76
C ASN A 222 13.24 12.19 -5.57
N GLU A 223 12.28 12.85 -4.92
CA GLU A 223 11.81 12.52 -3.57
C GLU A 223 11.06 11.19 -3.49
N ASP A 224 11.70 10.19 -2.87
CA ASP A 224 10.97 9.08 -2.25
C ASP A 224 9.91 9.68 -1.32
N VAL A 225 8.63 9.40 -1.56
CA VAL A 225 7.54 9.79 -0.67
C VAL A 225 7.83 9.18 0.72
N PHE A 226 7.59 9.94 1.79
CA PHE A 226 7.85 9.50 3.18
C PHE A 226 7.38 8.05 3.45
N SER A 227 6.20 7.71 2.93
CA SER A 227 5.62 6.36 2.91
C SER A 227 6.57 5.29 2.35
N GLY A 228 7.18 5.51 1.18
CA GLY A 228 8.16 4.58 0.59
C GLY A 228 9.40 4.38 1.45
N ILE A 229 9.83 5.40 2.21
CA ILE A 229 10.98 5.29 3.12
C ILE A 229 10.62 4.48 4.37
N VAL A 230 9.42 4.69 4.92
CA VAL A 230 8.91 3.84 6.02
C VAL A 230 8.87 2.38 5.59
N ILE A 231 8.32 2.10 4.40
CA ILE A 231 8.21 0.74 3.84
C ILE A 231 9.61 0.12 3.67
N ASN A 232 10.56 0.84 3.07
CA ASN A 232 11.95 0.36 2.91
C ASN A 232 12.65 0.15 4.25
N MET A 233 12.44 1.04 5.23
CA MET A 233 12.97 0.89 6.57
C MET A 233 12.44 -0.37 7.24
N ALA A 234 11.12 -0.58 7.18
CA ALA A 234 10.47 -1.74 7.75
C ALA A 234 10.96 -3.03 7.08
N LYS A 235 11.09 -3.05 5.75
CA LYS A 235 11.63 -4.20 5.02
C LYS A 235 13.06 -4.57 5.46
N LYS A 236 13.90 -3.57 5.79
CA LYS A 236 15.30 -3.77 6.21
C LYS A 236 15.44 -4.12 7.70
N HIS A 237 14.72 -3.43 8.58
CA HIS A 237 14.93 -3.47 10.03
C HIS A 237 13.81 -4.17 10.82
N ALA A 238 12.68 -4.46 10.17
CA ALA A 238 11.51 -5.10 10.78
C ALA A 238 10.85 -6.09 9.79
N ARG A 239 11.67 -6.93 9.12
CA ARG A 239 11.23 -7.79 8.01
C ARG A 239 10.03 -8.66 8.35
N ASP A 240 10.02 -9.28 9.52
CA ASP A 240 8.92 -10.15 9.96
C ASP A 240 7.63 -9.34 10.09
N LYS A 241 7.71 -8.14 10.70
CA LYS A 241 6.55 -7.26 10.81
C LYS A 241 6.08 -6.75 9.46
N PHE A 242 7.02 -6.41 8.56
CA PHE A 242 6.71 -6.05 7.18
C PHE A 242 5.90 -7.15 6.47
N GLN A 243 6.35 -8.40 6.58
CA GLN A 243 5.68 -9.55 5.98
C GLN A 243 4.32 -9.83 6.63
N GLU A 244 4.21 -9.69 7.94
CA GLU A 244 2.97 -9.86 8.69
C GLU A 244 1.93 -8.80 8.29
N THR A 245 2.31 -7.51 8.30
CA THR A 245 1.42 -6.39 7.99
C THR A 245 0.88 -6.47 6.56
N PHE A 246 1.71 -6.84 5.58
CA PHE A 246 1.29 -6.95 4.17
C PHE A 246 0.99 -8.39 3.73
N ARG A 247 0.67 -9.29 4.67
CA ARG A 247 0.44 -10.70 4.36
C ARG A 247 -0.78 -10.91 3.45
N SER A 248 -1.86 -10.16 3.65
CA SER A 248 -3.06 -10.23 2.81
C SER A 248 -2.78 -9.74 1.39
N VAL A 249 -2.06 -8.62 1.22
CA VAL A 249 -1.61 -8.11 -0.09
C VAL A 249 -0.71 -9.12 -0.79
N SER A 250 0.24 -9.70 -0.07
CA SER A 250 1.15 -10.75 -0.60
C SER A 250 0.38 -12.00 -1.04
N THR A 251 -0.69 -12.35 -0.32
CA THR A 251 -1.55 -13.49 -0.66
C THR A 251 -2.38 -13.19 -1.91
N ALA A 252 -2.87 -11.96 -2.05
CA ALA A 252 -3.58 -11.51 -3.24
C ALA A 252 -2.69 -11.55 -4.49
N LEU A 253 -1.45 -11.05 -4.39
CA LEU A 253 -0.45 -11.13 -5.46
C LEU A 253 -0.15 -12.58 -5.87
N LYS A 254 0.02 -13.48 -4.91
CA LYS A 254 0.22 -14.92 -5.19
C LYS A 254 -0.98 -15.58 -5.85
N PHE A 255 -2.20 -15.20 -5.47
CA PHE A 255 -3.42 -15.74 -6.09
C PHE A 255 -3.48 -15.42 -7.58
N ILE A 256 -3.06 -14.21 -7.93
CA ILE A 256 -2.88 -13.79 -9.33
C ILE A 256 -1.49 -14.12 -9.87
N GLU A 257 -0.77 -15.10 -9.31
CA GLU A 257 0.49 -15.63 -9.86
C GLU A 257 1.64 -14.60 -9.99
N ILE A 258 1.55 -13.47 -9.27
CA ILE A 258 2.65 -12.52 -9.09
C ILE A 258 3.41 -12.90 -7.81
N GLY A 259 4.51 -13.61 -7.98
CA GLY A 259 5.46 -13.89 -6.91
C GLY A 259 6.66 -12.96 -6.96
N PRO A 260 7.35 -12.71 -5.82
CA PRO A 260 8.69 -12.15 -5.89
C PRO A 260 9.55 -13.08 -6.74
N LYS A 261 10.16 -12.58 -7.82
CA LYS A 261 11.26 -13.30 -8.46
C LYS A 261 12.34 -13.49 -7.39
N MET A 262 12.47 -14.70 -6.86
CA MET A 262 13.66 -15.08 -6.10
C MET A 262 14.79 -15.36 -7.11
N GLU A 263 15.28 -14.33 -7.78
CA GLU A 263 16.41 -14.29 -8.72
C GLU A 263 16.50 -12.80 -9.14
N ASP A 264 17.47 -11.97 -8.79
CA ASP A 264 18.82 -12.12 -8.27
C ASP A 264 19.06 -11.15 -7.10
N ARG A 265 20.04 -11.44 -6.25
CA ARG A 265 20.66 -10.43 -5.39
C ARG A 265 21.36 -9.42 -6.30
N ASP A 266 20.62 -8.43 -6.78
CA ASP A 266 21.25 -7.33 -7.49
C ASP A 266 21.91 -6.39 -6.47
N GLU A 267 23.14 -6.76 -6.10
CA GLU A 267 24.09 -5.94 -5.32
C GLU A 267 24.22 -4.51 -5.89
N SER A 268 23.76 -4.24 -7.12
CA SER A 268 23.83 -2.92 -7.75
C SER A 268 22.85 -1.90 -7.14
N THR A 269 21.69 -2.34 -6.62
CA THR A 269 20.74 -1.44 -5.93
C THR A 269 21.22 -1.15 -4.51
N GLU A 270 21.82 -2.15 -3.86
CA GLU A 270 22.43 -2.04 -2.53
C GLU A 270 23.64 -1.08 -2.55
N LYS A 271 24.54 -1.22 -3.54
CA LYS A 271 25.68 -0.31 -3.74
C LYS A 271 25.26 1.11 -4.16
N ARG A 272 24.14 1.28 -4.86
CA ARG A 272 23.60 2.63 -5.20
C ARG A 272 22.98 3.33 -4.00
N LEU A 273 22.33 2.61 -3.09
CA LEU A 273 21.85 3.17 -1.83
C LEU A 273 23.01 3.43 -0.85
N GLU A 274 24.00 2.55 -0.76
CA GLU A 274 25.15 2.71 0.14
C GLU A 274 26.12 3.81 -0.31
N SER A 275 26.36 3.97 -1.62
CA SER A 275 27.15 5.11 -2.13
C SER A 275 26.43 6.45 -1.94
N ARG A 276 25.09 6.47 -1.99
CA ARG A 276 24.29 7.67 -1.68
C ARG A 276 24.17 7.95 -0.17
N LEU A 277 24.26 6.92 0.67
CA LEU A 277 24.20 7.04 2.14
C LEU A 277 25.57 7.34 2.78
N SER A 278 26.69 7.02 2.11
CA SER A 278 28.06 7.27 2.62
C SER A 278 28.67 8.60 2.16
N LEU A 279 28.11 9.25 1.12
CA LEU A 279 28.60 10.55 0.64
C LEU A 279 28.12 11.76 1.47
N SER A 280 27.25 11.55 2.48
CA SER A 280 26.81 12.61 3.41
C SER A 280 27.63 12.71 4.70
N ASP A 281 28.65 11.85 4.91
CA ASP A 281 29.54 11.84 6.07
C ASP A 281 30.95 12.36 5.74
N ARG A 282 31.04 13.48 5.01
CA ARG A 282 32.28 14.26 4.95
C ARG A 282 32.03 15.65 5.54
N PRO A 283 32.88 16.10 6.48
CA PRO A 283 32.71 17.34 7.23
C PRO A 283 32.72 18.58 6.34
#